data_AF-A0A7C4BK68-F1
#
_entry.id   AF-A0A7C4BK68-F1
#
_cell.length_a   1.000
_cell.length_b   1.000
_cell.length_c   1.000
_cell.angle_alpha   90.00
_cell.angle_beta   90.00
_cell.angle_gamma   90.00
#
_symmetry.space_group_name_H-M   'P 1'
#
loop_
_entity.id
_entity.type
_entity.pdbx_description
1 polymer ?
#
loop_
_entity_poly.entity_id
_entity_poly.type
_entity_poly.pdbx_seq_one_letter_code
_entity_poly.pdbx_strand_id
1 'polypeptide(L)'
;MKRAVFLDRDGTLIEEIEFLSDPAQVRVLEGVPQALKLFREMGFLIIVISNQSGVGRGYFDLKAVEMVNEKIRELLRREGTDVDDILFCPHAPEEDCMCRKPRPGLLLEAALRYGIDLKRSYMIGDRDSDVGAIASVGGKGILVLTGYGEETWRKWRWGHRPNFVARDLLEGAYWILAKEIKEGLRMLDEKIIEVMVCPICKGKVFLKEKGLFCEVCKLLYPIEEGIPIMIPEEAIRMEEEDERKAR
;
A
#
# COMPACT_ATOMS: atom_id res chain seq x y z
N MET A 1 9.64 6.95 -18.58
CA MET A 1 9.95 6.88 -17.14
C MET A 1 8.99 5.89 -16.50
N LYS A 2 9.45 5.13 -15.49
CA LYS A 2 8.62 4.16 -14.76
C LYS A 2 7.73 4.90 -13.75
N ARG A 3 6.68 4.24 -13.25
CA ARG A 3 5.88 4.73 -12.12
C ARG A 3 6.12 3.82 -10.93
N ALA A 4 5.97 4.35 -9.73
CA ALA A 4 6.12 3.57 -8.52
C ALA A 4 4.96 3.77 -7.55
N VAL A 5 4.75 2.75 -6.73
CA VAL A 5 4.07 2.88 -5.45
C VAL A 5 5.14 2.75 -4.38
N PHE A 6 5.38 3.84 -3.67
CA PHE A 6 6.24 3.88 -2.50
C PHE A 6 5.43 3.48 -1.27
N LEU A 7 5.99 2.64 -0.42
CA LEU A 7 5.29 2.11 0.75
C LEU A 7 6.09 2.40 2.01
N ASP A 8 5.45 2.87 3.08
CA ASP A 8 6.06 2.74 4.39
C ASP A 8 6.14 1.27 4.80
N ARG A 9 7.01 0.97 5.77
CA ARG A 9 7.23 -0.39 6.27
C ARG A 9 6.34 -0.67 7.47
N ASP A 10 6.64 -0.03 8.58
CA ASP A 10 5.96 -0.21 9.86
C ASP A 10 4.56 0.44 9.78
N GLY A 11 3.55 -0.24 10.31
CA GLY A 11 2.16 0.23 10.22
C GLY A 11 1.50 0.16 8.84
N THR A 12 2.23 -0.21 7.77
CA THR A 12 1.72 -0.25 6.38
C THR A 12 1.92 -1.60 5.71
N LEU A 13 3.15 -2.14 5.70
CA LEU A 13 3.44 -3.50 5.22
C LEU A 13 3.37 -4.52 6.36
N ILE A 14 3.83 -4.11 7.54
CA ILE A 14 3.90 -4.95 8.72
C ILE A 14 3.24 -4.26 9.92
N GLU A 15 2.92 -5.03 10.95
CA GLU A 15 2.44 -4.49 12.21
C GLU A 15 3.42 -3.45 12.77
N GLU A 16 2.88 -2.36 13.30
CA GLU A 16 3.68 -1.31 13.94
C GLU A 16 4.20 -1.80 15.29
N ILE A 17 5.52 -1.84 15.42
CA ILE A 17 6.22 -2.13 16.68
C ILE A 17 7.30 -1.06 16.84
N GLU A 18 7.16 -0.26 17.90
CA GLU A 18 8.11 0.81 18.17
C GLU A 18 9.52 0.25 18.31
N PHE A 19 10.45 0.71 17.46
CA PHE A 19 11.85 0.26 17.43
C PHE A 19 12.03 -1.24 17.14
N LEU A 20 11.21 -1.79 16.24
CA LEU A 20 11.35 -3.15 15.73
C LEU A 20 12.77 -3.45 15.22
N SER A 21 13.44 -4.40 15.89
CA SER A 21 14.80 -4.85 15.58
C SER A 21 14.97 -6.37 15.60
N ASP A 22 13.98 -7.10 16.13
CA ASP A 22 13.96 -8.57 16.12
C ASP A 22 13.14 -9.09 14.92
N PRO A 23 13.75 -9.78 13.96
CA PRO A 23 13.03 -10.39 12.84
C PRO A 23 11.92 -11.35 13.27
N ALA A 24 12.03 -12.01 14.43
CA ALA A 24 11.00 -12.94 14.91
C ALA A 24 9.66 -12.25 15.22
N GLN A 25 9.67 -10.93 15.43
CA GLN A 25 8.48 -10.12 15.71
C GLN A 25 7.79 -9.63 14.43
N VAL A 26 8.38 -9.80 13.25
CA VAL A 26 7.79 -9.33 11.98
C VAL A 26 6.48 -10.06 11.70
N ARG A 27 5.41 -9.29 11.50
CA ARG A 27 4.08 -9.78 11.08
C ARG A 27 3.60 -8.94 9.91
N VAL A 28 3.44 -9.55 8.73
CA VAL A 28 2.89 -8.88 7.54
C VAL A 28 1.41 -8.64 7.76
N LEU A 29 0.95 -7.41 7.48
CA LEU A 29 -0.46 -7.06 7.64
C LEU A 29 -1.33 -7.81 6.62
N GLU A 30 -2.56 -8.09 7.02
CA GLU A 30 -3.53 -8.77 6.17
C GLU A 30 -3.83 -7.93 4.90
N GLY A 31 -3.95 -8.59 3.75
CA GLY A 31 -4.20 -7.93 2.46
C GLY A 31 -2.95 -7.34 1.79
N VAL A 32 -1.81 -7.23 2.48
CA VAL A 32 -0.57 -6.71 1.89
C VAL A 32 -0.10 -7.52 0.68
N PRO A 33 -0.01 -8.86 0.74
CA PRO A 33 0.44 -9.62 -0.43
C PRO A 33 -0.43 -9.40 -1.67
N GLN A 34 -1.75 -9.30 -1.50
CA GLN A 34 -2.72 -9.05 -2.56
C GLN A 34 -2.58 -7.65 -3.13
N ALA A 35 -2.38 -6.64 -2.28
CA ALA A 35 -2.10 -5.27 -2.71
C ALA A 35 -0.82 -5.20 -3.56
N LEU A 36 0.26 -5.88 -3.15
CA LEU A 36 1.51 -5.92 -3.91
C LEU A 36 1.35 -6.60 -5.27
N LYS A 37 0.62 -7.72 -5.33
CA LYS A 37 0.29 -8.38 -6.60
C LYS A 37 -0.51 -7.44 -7.51
N LEU A 38 -1.47 -6.71 -6.96
CA LEU A 38 -2.24 -5.73 -7.72
C LEU A 38 -1.36 -4.59 -8.26
N PHE A 39 -0.46 -4.03 -7.45
CA PHE A 39 0.50 -3.00 -7.92
C PHE A 39 1.38 -3.51 -9.05
N ARG A 40 1.86 -4.75 -8.95
CA ARG A 40 2.69 -5.40 -9.97
C ARG A 40 1.93 -5.61 -11.27
N GLU A 41 0.71 -6.15 -11.21
CA GLU A 41 -0.16 -6.27 -12.39
C GLU A 41 -0.44 -4.88 -12.99
N MET A 42 -0.61 -3.86 -12.13
CA MET A 42 -0.74 -2.46 -12.55
C MET A 42 0.50 -1.86 -13.23
N GLY A 43 1.64 -2.56 -13.21
CA GLY A 43 2.89 -2.17 -13.85
C GLY A 43 3.70 -1.14 -13.04
N PHE A 44 3.45 -1.04 -11.73
CA PHE A 44 4.23 -0.18 -10.84
C PHE A 44 5.49 -0.90 -10.36
N LEU A 45 6.55 -0.11 -10.17
CA LEU A 45 7.61 -0.49 -9.24
C LEU A 45 7.09 -0.36 -7.80
N ILE A 46 7.49 -1.28 -6.94
CA ILE A 46 7.10 -1.31 -5.53
C ILE A 46 8.37 -1.08 -4.70
N ILE A 47 8.48 0.08 -4.07
CA ILE A 47 9.68 0.46 -3.31
C ILE A 47 9.30 0.84 -1.90
N VAL A 48 9.90 0.19 -0.92
CA VAL A 48 9.69 0.52 0.49
C VAL A 48 10.58 1.70 0.86
N ILE A 49 10.02 2.69 1.55
CA ILE A 49 10.73 3.85 2.08
C ILE A 49 10.38 4.03 3.55
N SER A 50 11.34 3.80 4.44
CA SER A 50 11.10 3.78 5.88
C SER A 50 12.05 4.68 6.68
N ASN A 51 11.55 5.24 7.79
CA ASN A 51 12.36 5.95 8.78
C ASN A 51 12.76 4.98 9.91
N GLN A 52 14.04 4.65 10.04
CA GLN A 52 14.57 3.71 11.03
C GLN A 52 15.43 4.42 12.08
N SER A 53 14.84 5.41 12.77
CA SER A 53 15.58 6.25 13.73
C SER A 53 16.13 5.51 14.96
N GLY A 54 15.72 4.26 15.20
CA GLY A 54 16.33 3.44 16.26
C GLY A 54 17.85 3.28 16.07
N VAL A 55 18.35 3.36 14.84
CA VAL A 55 19.79 3.32 14.54
C VAL A 55 20.49 4.59 15.02
N GLY A 56 20.07 5.77 14.57
CA GLY A 56 20.67 7.05 14.98
C GLY A 56 20.49 7.33 16.47
N ARG A 57 19.47 6.74 17.12
CA ARG A 57 19.28 6.78 18.58
C ARG A 57 20.15 5.78 19.34
N GLY A 58 20.83 4.86 18.67
CA GLY A 58 21.69 3.85 19.28
C GLY A 58 20.95 2.66 19.92
N TYR A 59 19.68 2.43 19.57
CA TYR A 59 18.90 1.31 20.10
C TYR A 59 19.26 -0.03 19.46
N PHE A 60 19.66 -0.01 18.19
CA PHE A 60 20.14 -1.16 17.42
C PHE A 60 21.00 -0.67 16.25
N ASP A 61 21.71 -1.60 15.59
CA ASP A 61 22.58 -1.27 14.46
C ASP A 61 21.88 -1.44 13.10
N LEU A 62 22.58 -1.09 12.02
CA LEU A 62 22.09 -1.24 10.64
C LEU A 62 21.81 -2.71 10.30
N LYS A 63 22.57 -3.65 10.88
CA LYS A 63 22.43 -5.08 10.62
C LYS A 63 21.08 -5.59 11.13
N ALA A 64 20.61 -5.11 12.28
CA ALA A 64 19.28 -5.44 12.78
C ALA A 64 18.17 -5.01 11.80
N VAL A 65 18.28 -3.82 11.22
CA VAL A 65 17.34 -3.32 10.19
C VAL A 65 17.36 -4.22 8.95
N GLU A 66 18.55 -4.60 8.47
CA GLU A 66 18.70 -5.49 7.32
C GLU A 66 18.10 -6.87 7.58
N MET A 67 18.29 -7.42 8.77
CA MET A 67 17.70 -8.72 9.16
C MET A 67 16.17 -8.65 9.20
N VAL A 68 15.58 -7.56 9.71
CA VAL A 68 14.13 -7.33 9.67
C VAL A 68 13.66 -7.23 8.22
N ASN A 69 14.35 -6.46 7.38
CA ASN A 69 13.99 -6.28 5.97
C ASN A 69 14.05 -7.60 5.18
N GLU A 70 15.06 -8.45 5.40
CA GLU A 70 15.12 -9.76 4.76
C GLU A 70 13.99 -10.66 5.24
N LYS A 71 13.62 -10.59 6.52
CA LYS A 71 12.46 -11.35 7.02
C LYS A 71 11.16 -10.92 6.37
N ILE A 72 10.96 -9.63 6.12
CA ILE A 72 9.79 -9.13 5.37
C ILE A 72 9.78 -9.73 3.97
N ARG A 73 10.89 -9.66 3.24
CA ARG A 73 11.01 -10.25 1.90
C ARG A 73 10.73 -11.76 1.90
N GLU A 74 11.27 -12.48 2.87
CA GLU A 74 11.01 -13.92 3.06
C GLU A 74 9.50 -14.20 3.19
N LEU A 75 8.81 -13.46 4.06
CA LEU A 75 7.37 -13.63 4.28
C LEU A 75 6.55 -13.27 3.03
N LEU A 76 6.90 -12.19 2.33
CA LEU A 76 6.23 -11.81 1.08
C LEU A 76 6.43 -12.86 -0.02
N ARG A 77 7.65 -13.40 -0.17
CA ARG A 77 7.98 -14.41 -1.18
C ARG A 77 7.21 -15.71 -0.96
N ARG A 78 6.98 -16.10 0.30
CA ARG A 78 6.12 -17.24 0.65
C ARG A 78 4.68 -17.05 0.15
N GLU A 79 4.21 -15.81 0.13
CA GLU A 79 2.91 -15.43 -0.43
C GLU A 79 2.94 -15.20 -1.96
N GLY A 80 4.08 -15.49 -2.62
CA GLY A 80 4.24 -15.36 -4.06
C GLY A 80 4.36 -13.92 -4.56
N THR A 81 4.87 -13.01 -3.73
CA THR A 81 5.14 -11.61 -4.11
C THR A 81 6.44 -11.09 -3.48
N ASP A 82 6.91 -9.91 -3.89
CA ASP A 82 8.09 -9.25 -3.31
C ASP A 82 8.04 -7.76 -3.66
N VAL A 83 8.88 -6.97 -2.99
CA VAL A 83 9.15 -5.56 -3.30
C VAL A 83 10.41 -5.44 -4.16
N ASP A 84 10.49 -4.41 -5.00
CA ASP A 84 11.63 -4.22 -5.90
C ASP A 84 12.85 -3.65 -5.16
N ASP A 85 12.65 -2.77 -4.16
CA ASP A 85 13.72 -2.23 -3.31
C ASP A 85 13.21 -1.83 -1.92
N ILE A 86 14.12 -1.74 -0.96
CA ILE A 86 13.86 -1.22 0.39
C ILE A 86 14.93 -0.18 0.72
N LEU A 87 14.51 1.08 0.77
CA LEU A 87 15.34 2.21 1.18
C LEU A 87 14.92 2.66 2.59
N PHE A 88 15.89 3.01 3.42
CA PHE A 88 15.59 3.51 4.76
C PHE A 88 16.54 4.60 5.22
N CYS A 89 16.03 5.48 6.08
CA CYS A 89 16.80 6.50 6.75
C CYS A 89 17.16 6.03 8.17
N PRO A 90 18.44 5.82 8.51
CA PRO A 90 18.84 5.39 9.86
C PRO A 90 18.87 6.54 10.87
N HIS A 91 18.89 7.79 10.42
CA HIS A 91 19.14 8.95 11.26
C HIS A 91 18.01 9.25 12.27
N ALA A 92 18.41 9.71 13.44
CA ALA A 92 17.56 10.30 14.45
C ALA A 92 17.00 11.66 13.97
N PRO A 93 15.89 12.15 14.56
CA PRO A 93 15.28 13.42 14.18
C PRO A 93 16.22 14.63 14.24
N GLU A 94 17.22 14.60 15.13
CA GLU A 94 18.13 15.71 15.41
C GLU A 94 19.29 15.81 14.40
N GLU A 95 19.52 14.78 13.58
CA GLU A 95 20.70 14.65 12.69
C GLU A 95 20.56 15.38 11.32
N ASP A 96 19.53 16.21 11.15
CA ASP A 96 19.28 17.09 9.99
C ASP A 96 19.55 16.49 8.58
N CYS A 97 19.30 15.19 8.39
CA CYS A 97 19.57 14.51 7.11
C CYS A 97 18.50 14.78 6.04
N MET A 98 18.84 14.62 4.75
CA MET A 98 17.87 14.81 3.65
C MET A 98 16.96 13.59 3.39
N CYS A 99 17.31 12.42 3.91
CA CYS A 99 16.60 11.17 3.63
C CYS A 99 15.42 10.90 4.58
N ARG A 100 15.37 11.51 5.77
CA ARG A 100 14.28 11.28 6.74
C ARG A 100 12.97 11.91 6.26
N LYS A 101 11.93 11.10 6.06
CA LYS A 101 10.56 11.61 5.81
C LYS A 101 10.16 12.56 6.94
N PRO A 102 9.61 13.75 6.66
CA PRO A 102 8.91 14.18 5.44
C PRO A 102 9.82 14.71 4.31
N ARG A 103 11.15 14.68 4.45
CA ARG A 103 12.03 15.08 3.34
C ARG A 103 12.00 14.03 2.24
N PRO A 104 12.04 14.43 0.96
CA PRO A 104 11.87 13.49 -0.15
C PRO A 104 13.17 12.80 -0.56
N GLY A 105 14.25 12.84 0.24
CA GLY A 105 15.57 12.37 -0.19
C GLY A 105 15.57 10.93 -0.72
N LEU A 106 14.90 10.01 -0.01
CA LEU A 106 14.80 8.61 -0.46
C LEU A 106 13.91 8.43 -1.71
N LEU A 107 12.88 9.27 -1.88
CA LEU A 107 12.05 9.28 -3.09
C LEU A 107 12.87 9.73 -4.30
N LEU A 108 13.67 10.80 -4.13
CA LEU A 108 14.55 11.33 -5.17
C LEU A 108 15.66 10.34 -5.52
N GLU A 109 16.24 9.68 -4.53
CA GLU A 109 17.21 8.61 -4.72
C GLU A 109 16.63 7.46 -5.54
N ALA A 110 15.46 6.94 -5.15
CA ALA A 110 14.76 5.90 -5.91
C ALA A 110 14.44 6.36 -7.34
N ALA A 111 14.01 7.61 -7.52
CA ALA A 111 13.68 8.13 -8.82
C ALA A 111 14.87 8.20 -9.76
N LEU A 112 16.04 8.61 -9.26
CA LEU A 112 17.29 8.60 -10.03
C LEU A 112 17.72 7.16 -10.34
N ARG A 113 17.69 6.26 -9.35
CA ARG A 113 18.14 4.87 -9.48
C ARG A 113 17.30 4.08 -10.49
N TYR A 114 15.99 4.28 -10.51
CA TYR A 114 15.05 3.45 -11.28
C TYR A 114 14.38 4.19 -12.45
N GLY A 115 14.66 5.48 -12.65
CA GLY A 115 14.04 6.31 -13.69
C GLY A 115 12.54 6.52 -13.45
N ILE A 116 12.15 6.83 -12.22
CA ILE A 116 10.74 6.97 -11.79
C ILE A 116 10.22 8.40 -12.02
N ASP A 117 9.03 8.50 -12.56
CA ASP A 117 8.24 9.74 -12.61
C ASP A 117 7.46 9.90 -11.29
N LEU A 118 7.99 10.72 -10.38
CA LEU A 118 7.41 10.94 -9.05
C LEU A 118 6.00 11.57 -9.11
N LYS A 119 5.69 12.40 -10.12
CA LYS A 119 4.37 13.04 -10.24
C LYS A 119 3.27 12.05 -10.62
N ARG A 120 3.66 10.95 -11.29
CA ARG A 120 2.78 9.83 -11.65
C ARG A 120 2.90 8.65 -10.69
N SER A 121 3.53 8.86 -9.55
CA SER A 121 3.75 7.84 -8.52
C SER A 121 2.93 8.13 -7.26
N TYR A 122 2.81 7.12 -6.42
CA TYR A 122 2.02 7.15 -5.19
C TYR A 122 2.93 6.87 -4.00
N MET A 123 2.58 7.37 -2.83
CA MET A 123 3.13 6.90 -1.57
C MET A 123 2.01 6.55 -0.61
N ILE A 124 2.13 5.39 0.02
CA ILE A 124 1.17 4.88 1.00
C ILE A 124 1.89 4.70 2.33
N GLY A 125 1.38 5.30 3.39
CA GLY A 125 1.96 5.25 4.73
C GLY A 125 0.93 5.59 5.80
N ASP A 126 1.28 5.45 7.08
CA ASP A 126 0.40 5.67 8.23
C ASP A 126 0.70 7.00 8.97
N ARG A 127 1.73 7.75 8.51
CA ARG A 127 2.11 9.04 9.08
C ARG A 127 1.88 10.19 8.10
N ASP A 128 1.70 11.37 8.68
CA ASP A 128 1.72 12.65 7.96
C ASP A 128 3.03 12.86 7.19
N SER A 129 4.13 12.34 7.73
CA SER A 129 5.45 12.42 7.11
C SER A 129 5.53 11.71 5.75
N ASP A 130 4.76 10.64 5.54
CA ASP A 130 4.70 9.91 4.27
C ASP A 130 4.03 10.73 3.20
N VAL A 131 2.83 11.22 3.52
CA VAL A 131 2.04 12.08 2.65
C VAL A 131 2.83 13.37 2.33
N GLY A 132 3.50 13.94 3.33
CA GLY A 132 4.34 15.12 3.17
C GLY A 132 5.52 14.88 2.21
N ALA A 133 6.20 13.74 2.33
CA ALA A 133 7.34 13.41 1.47
C ALA A 133 6.94 13.35 -0.01
N ILE A 134 5.89 12.60 -0.35
CA ILE A 134 5.48 12.47 -1.75
C ILE A 134 4.83 13.76 -2.30
N ALA A 135 4.10 14.51 -1.46
CA ALA A 135 3.49 15.76 -1.87
C ALA A 135 4.56 16.80 -2.26
N SER A 136 5.70 16.81 -1.56
CA SER A 136 6.81 17.74 -1.85
C SER A 136 7.43 17.55 -3.24
N VAL A 137 7.24 16.38 -3.85
CA VAL A 137 7.70 16.05 -5.22
C VAL A 137 6.56 15.97 -6.25
N GLY A 138 5.35 16.37 -5.84
CA GLY A 138 4.16 16.44 -6.70
C GLY A 138 3.49 15.09 -7.00
N GLY A 139 3.85 14.03 -6.27
CA GLY A 139 3.16 12.74 -6.34
C GLY A 139 1.92 12.72 -5.44
N LYS A 140 1.28 11.55 -5.33
CA LYS A 140 0.01 11.38 -4.61
C LYS A 140 0.20 10.59 -3.32
N GLY A 141 -0.26 11.13 -2.20
CA GLY A 141 -0.17 10.48 -0.89
C GLY A 141 -1.47 9.80 -0.50
N ILE A 142 -1.40 8.58 0.02
CA ILE A 142 -2.51 7.84 0.59
C ILE A 142 -2.14 7.54 2.05
N LEU A 143 -3.05 7.88 2.96
CA LEU A 143 -2.91 7.53 4.37
C LEU A 143 -3.64 6.23 4.63
N VAL A 144 -2.97 5.22 5.18
CA VAL A 144 -3.65 4.03 5.72
C VAL A 144 -4.00 4.24 7.19
N LEU A 145 -5.07 3.62 7.67
CA LEU A 145 -5.51 3.70 9.08
C LEU A 145 -4.85 2.66 9.98
N THR A 146 -4.14 1.68 9.41
CA THR A 146 -3.27 0.76 10.14
C THR A 146 -2.10 1.50 10.84
N GLY A 147 -1.44 0.84 11.78
CA GLY A 147 -0.34 1.45 12.54
C GLY A 147 -0.80 2.68 13.33
N TYR A 148 -0.13 3.81 13.14
CA TYR A 148 -0.50 5.09 13.73
C TYR A 148 -1.54 5.87 12.91
N GLY A 149 -2.03 5.32 11.80
CA GLY A 149 -2.89 5.97 10.82
C GLY A 149 -4.14 6.64 11.39
N GLU A 150 -4.91 5.93 12.22
CA GLU A 150 -6.10 6.49 12.87
C GLU A 150 -5.78 7.72 13.73
N GLU A 151 -4.72 7.63 14.54
CA GLU A 151 -4.30 8.74 15.39
C GLU A 151 -3.79 9.91 14.56
N THR A 152 -2.95 9.63 13.55
CA THR A 152 -2.44 10.60 12.58
C THR A 152 -3.59 11.35 11.92
N TRP A 153 -4.62 10.63 11.44
CA TRP A 153 -5.78 11.23 10.79
C TRP A 153 -6.59 12.12 11.74
N ARG A 154 -6.88 11.62 12.95
CA ARG A 154 -7.61 12.39 13.97
C ARG A 154 -6.88 13.68 14.36
N LYS A 155 -5.55 13.65 14.39
CA LYS A 155 -4.69 14.78 14.74
C LYS A 155 -4.22 15.57 13.52
N TRP A 156 -4.76 15.35 12.33
CA TRP A 156 -4.23 15.97 11.11
C TRP A 156 -4.22 17.50 11.19
N ARG A 157 -3.02 18.07 11.13
CA ARG A 157 -2.77 19.53 11.10
C ARG A 157 -1.87 19.97 9.94
N TRP A 158 -1.41 19.02 9.12
CA TRP A 158 -0.53 19.29 7.99
C TRP A 158 -1.27 19.98 6.83
N GLY A 159 -0.56 20.88 6.14
CA GLY A 159 -1.12 21.69 5.06
C GLY A 159 -1.52 20.88 3.82
N HIS A 160 -0.76 19.84 3.48
CA HIS A 160 -1.13 18.90 2.42
C HIS A 160 -1.95 17.77 3.03
N ARG A 161 -3.17 17.56 2.53
CA ARG A 161 -3.99 16.40 2.89
C ARG A 161 -3.66 15.20 2.00
N PRO A 162 -3.85 13.96 2.49
CA PRO A 162 -3.76 12.80 1.63
C PRO A 162 -4.82 12.89 0.51
N ASN A 163 -4.49 12.33 -0.65
CA ASN A 163 -5.43 12.18 -1.76
C ASN A 163 -6.53 11.16 -1.44
N PHE A 164 -6.25 10.23 -0.54
CA PHE A 164 -7.21 9.25 -0.04
C PHE A 164 -6.81 8.75 1.35
N VAL A 165 -7.81 8.38 2.17
CA VAL A 165 -7.61 7.71 3.46
C VAL A 165 -8.20 6.32 3.33
N ALA A 166 -7.36 5.29 3.42
CA ALA A 166 -7.72 3.89 3.28
C ALA A 166 -7.68 3.19 4.64
N ARG A 167 -8.53 2.20 4.87
CA ARG A 167 -8.46 1.34 6.07
C ARG A 167 -7.15 0.58 6.15
N ASP A 168 -6.72 0.02 5.03
CA ASP A 168 -5.51 -0.78 4.89
C ASP A 168 -4.85 -0.59 3.51
N LEU A 169 -3.72 -1.26 3.30
CA LEU A 169 -2.98 -1.18 2.04
C LEU A 169 -3.80 -1.69 0.83
N LEU A 170 -4.67 -2.68 1.03
CA LEU A 170 -5.45 -3.27 -0.05
C LEU A 170 -6.52 -2.29 -0.55
N GLU A 171 -7.22 -1.62 0.34
CA GLU A 171 -8.15 -0.57 -0.04
C GLU A 171 -7.44 0.60 -0.74
N GLY A 172 -6.23 0.96 -0.28
CA GLY A 172 -5.38 1.92 -1.00
C GLY A 172 -5.03 1.46 -2.42
N ALA A 173 -4.78 0.16 -2.61
CA ALA A 173 -4.50 -0.41 -3.93
C ALA A 173 -5.72 -0.37 -4.86
N TYR A 174 -6.92 -0.67 -4.33
CA TYR A 174 -8.15 -0.56 -5.11
C TYR A 174 -8.49 0.88 -5.49
N TRP A 175 -8.24 1.83 -4.60
CA TRP A 175 -8.41 3.23 -4.94
C TRP A 175 -7.47 3.66 -6.09
N ILE A 176 -6.21 3.22 -6.07
CA ILE A 176 -5.27 3.45 -7.17
C ILE A 176 -5.78 2.82 -8.46
N LEU A 177 -6.24 1.56 -8.43
CA LEU A 177 -6.80 0.88 -9.61
C LEU A 177 -7.98 1.66 -10.20
N ALA A 178 -8.96 2.02 -9.36
CA ALA A 178 -10.14 2.76 -9.79
C ALA A 178 -9.76 4.11 -10.42
N LYS A 179 -8.78 4.80 -9.83
CA LYS A 179 -8.26 6.06 -10.36
C LYS A 179 -7.58 5.88 -11.72
N GLU A 180 -6.75 4.86 -11.88
CA GLU A 180 -6.03 4.57 -13.12
C GLU A 180 -7.01 4.23 -14.27
N ILE A 181 -8.08 3.49 -13.98
CA ILE A 181 -9.15 3.20 -14.94
C ILE A 181 -9.90 4.49 -15.30
N LYS A 182 -10.30 5.28 -14.30
CA LYS A 182 -11.00 6.55 -14.51
C LYS A 182 -10.20 7.56 -15.34
N GLU A 183 -8.88 7.57 -15.21
CA GLU A 183 -7.98 8.44 -15.99
C GLU A 183 -7.64 7.86 -17.38
N GLY A 184 -8.21 6.70 -17.76
CA GLY A 184 -7.93 6.04 -19.04
C GLY A 184 -6.49 5.52 -19.16
N LEU A 185 -5.76 5.42 -18.04
CA LEU A 185 -4.40 4.93 -17.99
C LEU A 185 -4.32 3.39 -17.99
N ARG A 186 -5.44 2.74 -17.67
CA ARG A 186 -5.59 1.29 -17.60
C ARG A 186 -7.03 0.86 -17.86
N MET A 187 -7.24 -0.41 -18.17
CA MET A 187 -8.55 -1.06 -18.21
C MET A 187 -8.58 -2.21 -17.19
N LEU A 188 -9.76 -2.55 -16.70
CA LEU A 188 -9.95 -3.79 -15.95
C LEU A 188 -9.79 -4.97 -16.91
N ASP A 189 -8.84 -5.86 -16.62
CA ASP A 189 -8.51 -7.02 -17.43
C ASP A 189 -8.52 -8.30 -16.59
N GLU A 190 -8.46 -9.46 -17.24
CA GLU A 190 -8.53 -10.77 -16.57
C GLU A 190 -7.42 -10.97 -15.53
N LYS A 191 -6.21 -10.45 -15.77
CA LYS A 191 -5.07 -10.60 -14.86
C LYS A 191 -5.26 -9.78 -13.59
N ILE A 192 -5.78 -8.55 -13.73
CA ILE A 192 -6.17 -7.72 -12.60
C ILE A 192 -7.23 -8.46 -11.78
N ILE A 193 -8.31 -8.92 -12.42
CA ILE A 193 -9.40 -9.62 -11.73
C ILE A 193 -8.88 -10.86 -10.98
N GLU A 194 -7.94 -11.60 -11.56
CA GLU A 194 -7.37 -12.81 -10.96
C GLU A 194 -6.67 -12.55 -9.62
N VAL A 195 -6.02 -11.39 -9.46
CA VAL A 195 -5.34 -11.01 -8.21
C VAL A 195 -6.23 -10.24 -7.24
N MET A 196 -7.44 -9.86 -7.65
CA MET A 196 -8.40 -9.19 -6.78
C MET A 196 -9.01 -10.15 -5.76
N VAL A 197 -9.24 -9.63 -4.56
CA VAL A 197 -9.88 -10.32 -3.44
C VAL A 197 -10.91 -9.44 -2.75
N CYS A 198 -11.82 -10.05 -2.00
CA CYS A 198 -12.78 -9.34 -1.19
C CYS A 198 -12.06 -8.43 -0.17
N PRO A 199 -12.37 -7.13 -0.08
CA PRO A 199 -11.75 -6.23 0.88
C PRO A 199 -11.99 -6.63 2.34
N ILE A 200 -13.03 -7.42 2.62
CA ILE A 200 -13.40 -7.83 3.98
C ILE A 200 -12.67 -9.11 4.39
N CYS A 201 -12.94 -10.24 3.72
CA CYS A 201 -12.41 -11.54 4.12
C CYS A 201 -11.12 -11.94 3.39
N LYS A 202 -10.64 -11.10 2.47
CA LYS A 202 -9.49 -11.36 1.56
C LYS A 202 -9.62 -12.65 0.73
N GLY A 203 -10.81 -13.23 0.68
CA GLY A 203 -11.15 -14.37 -0.15
C GLY A 203 -11.28 -14.00 -1.63
N LYS A 204 -11.14 -15.00 -2.50
CA LYS A 204 -11.26 -14.82 -3.96
C LYS A 204 -12.62 -14.21 -4.33
N VAL A 205 -12.59 -13.30 -5.30
CA VAL A 205 -13.80 -12.80 -5.95
C VAL A 205 -13.92 -13.35 -7.37
N PHE A 206 -15.15 -13.49 -7.85
CA PHE A 206 -15.45 -14.06 -9.16
C PHE A 206 -16.21 -13.03 -10.00
N LEU A 207 -15.80 -12.86 -11.24
CA LEU A 207 -16.53 -12.01 -12.18
C LEU A 207 -17.92 -12.59 -12.44
N LYS A 208 -18.94 -11.75 -12.27
CA LYS A 208 -20.34 -11.97 -12.61
C LYS A 208 -20.79 -10.83 -13.53
N GLU A 209 -21.98 -10.97 -14.12
CA GLU A 209 -22.52 -10.02 -15.10
C GLU A 209 -22.47 -8.55 -14.64
N LYS A 210 -22.69 -8.29 -13.35
CA LYS A 210 -22.80 -6.94 -12.77
C LYS A 210 -21.65 -6.55 -11.85
N GLY A 211 -20.65 -7.40 -11.65
CA GLY A 211 -19.61 -7.12 -10.66
C GLY A 211 -18.74 -8.29 -10.25
N LEU A 212 -17.98 -8.09 -9.17
CA LEU A 212 -17.12 -9.09 -8.55
C LEU A 212 -17.81 -9.68 -7.32
N PHE A 213 -18.08 -10.97 -7.32
CA PHE A 213 -18.80 -11.66 -6.26
C PHE A 213 -17.85 -12.39 -5.30
N CYS A 214 -18.02 -12.18 -4.00
CA CYS A 214 -17.36 -12.93 -2.94
C CYS A 214 -18.31 -14.00 -2.38
N GLU A 215 -17.96 -15.28 -2.54
CA GLU A 215 -18.78 -16.39 -2.05
C GLU A 215 -18.80 -16.50 -0.52
N VAL A 216 -17.74 -16.04 0.15
CA VAL A 216 -17.62 -16.11 1.62
C VAL A 216 -18.46 -15.04 2.29
N CYS A 217 -18.34 -13.78 1.85
CA CYS A 217 -19.09 -12.66 2.41
C CYS A 217 -20.50 -12.54 1.83
N LYS A 218 -20.81 -13.24 0.74
CA LYS A 218 -22.06 -13.12 -0.01
C LYS A 218 -22.33 -11.69 -0.48
N LEU A 219 -21.26 -11.02 -0.92
CA LEU A 219 -21.27 -9.64 -1.38
C LEU A 219 -20.87 -9.56 -2.85
N LEU A 220 -21.62 -8.78 -3.62
CA LEU A 220 -21.31 -8.39 -4.99
C LEU A 220 -20.80 -6.94 -4.99
N TYR A 221 -19.56 -6.75 -5.42
CA TYR A 221 -18.93 -5.45 -5.65
C TYR A 221 -19.24 -5.02 -7.09
N PRO A 222 -20.02 -3.95 -7.31
CA PRO A 222 -20.44 -3.56 -8.65
C PRO A 222 -19.25 -3.12 -9.50
N ILE A 223 -19.35 -3.33 -10.82
CA ILE A 223 -18.45 -2.72 -11.80
C ILE A 223 -19.23 -1.65 -12.56
N GLU A 224 -18.82 -0.39 -12.40
CA GLU A 224 -19.46 0.76 -13.04
C GLU A 224 -18.47 1.42 -14.00
N GLU A 225 -18.86 1.56 -15.27
CA GLU A 225 -17.98 2.13 -16.31
C GLU A 225 -16.59 1.45 -16.38
N GLY A 226 -16.53 0.14 -16.09
CA GLY A 226 -15.30 -0.65 -16.04
C GLY A 226 -14.50 -0.51 -14.75
N ILE A 227 -14.96 0.29 -13.78
CA ILE A 227 -14.33 0.50 -12.48
C ILE A 227 -14.94 -0.47 -11.46
N PRO A 228 -14.16 -1.37 -10.83
CA PRO A 228 -14.67 -2.21 -9.75
C PRO A 228 -14.77 -1.39 -8.45
N ILE A 229 -15.99 -1.24 -7.94
CA ILE A 229 -16.27 -0.54 -6.67
C ILE A 229 -16.02 -1.49 -5.51
N MET A 230 -14.76 -1.60 -5.11
CA MET A 230 -14.29 -2.48 -4.04
C MET A 230 -14.46 -1.87 -2.65
N ILE A 231 -15.61 -1.26 -2.40
CA ILE A 231 -15.98 -0.62 -1.12
C ILE A 231 -17.02 -1.50 -0.43
N PRO A 232 -16.69 -2.17 0.70
CA PRO A 232 -17.62 -2.94 1.54
C PRO A 232 -18.98 -2.29 1.78
N GLU A 233 -19.00 -0.99 2.02
CA GLU A 233 -20.21 -0.21 2.32
C GLU A 233 -21.12 -0.02 1.10
N GLU A 234 -20.56 -0.15 -0.11
CA GLU A 234 -21.28 -0.03 -1.39
C GLU A 234 -21.59 -1.40 -2.01
N ALA A 235 -21.17 -2.49 -1.36
CA ALA A 235 -21.38 -3.85 -1.85
C ALA A 235 -22.85 -4.29 -1.66
N ILE A 236 -23.37 -5.02 -2.65
CA ILE A 236 -24.73 -5.54 -2.65
C ILE A 236 -24.73 -6.94 -2.03
N ARG A 237 -25.58 -7.17 -1.02
CA ARG A 237 -25.77 -8.51 -0.45
C ARG A 237 -26.60 -9.37 -1.38
N MET A 238 -26.07 -10.55 -1.72
CA MET A 238 -26.72 -11.49 -2.63
C MET A 238 -27.51 -12.53 -1.82
N GLU A 239 -28.75 -12.81 -2.19
CA GLU A 239 -29.55 -13.91 -1.63
C GLU A 239 -29.39 -15.20 -2.45
N GLU A 240 -29.77 -16.36 -1.88
CA GLU A 240 -29.58 -17.69 -2.50
C GLU A 240 -30.24 -17.84 -3.89
N GLU A 241 -31.32 -17.11 -4.17
CA GLU A 241 -31.98 -17.12 -5.49
C GLU A 241 -31.19 -16.37 -6.57
N ASP A 242 -30.49 -15.29 -6.20
CA ASP A 242 -29.67 -14.51 -7.11
C ASP A 242 -28.39 -15.28 -7.51
N GLU A 243 -27.91 -16.15 -6.62
CA GLU A 243 -26.77 -17.05 -6.90
C GLU A 243 -27.06 -18.05 -8.03
N ARG A 244 -28.31 -18.49 -8.17
CA ARG A 244 -28.73 -19.46 -9.22
C ARG A 244 -28.91 -18.83 -10.59
N LYS A 245 -29.33 -17.56 -10.64
CA LYS A 245 -29.51 -16.81 -11.91
C LYS A 245 -28.19 -16.27 -12.47
N ALA A 246 -27.16 -16.18 -11.63
CA ALA A 246 -25.82 -15.69 -11.99
C ALA A 246 -24.79 -16.81 -12.23
N ARG A 247 -25.21 -18.08 -12.28
CA ARG A 247 -24.39 -19.24 -12.67
C ARG A 247 -24.70 -19.62 -14.12
#